data_AF-U1PQI8-F1
#
_entry.id   AF-U1PQI8-F1
#
_cell.length_a   1.000
_cell.length_b   1.000
_cell.length_c   1.000
_cell.angle_alpha   90.00
_cell.angle_beta   90.00
_cell.angle_gamma   90.00
#
_symmetry.space_group_name_H-M   'P 1'
#
loop_
_entity.id
_entity.type
_entity.pdbx_description
1 polymer ?
#
loop_
_entity_poly.entity_id
_entity_poly.type
_entity_poly.pdbx_seq_one_letter_code
_entity_poly.pdbx_strand_id
1 'polypeptide(L)' 'MEIQRHTLIETFGDSIGRQKAERMVADAAERAGVPDRRTLSREEAMAVADCLAELDEAGTVARVSASTVKTQITTGNIQT' A
#
# COMPACT_ATOMS: atom_id res chain seq x y z
N MET A 1 -13.55 -1.33 -8.48
CA MET A 1 -12.15 -1.73 -8.78
C MET A 1 -11.60 -2.34 -7.52
N GLU A 2 -11.15 -3.58 -7.60
CA GLU A 2 -10.52 -4.31 -6.50
C GLU A 2 -9.02 -4.38 -6.76
N ILE A 3 -8.22 -4.17 -5.72
CA ILE A 3 -6.76 -4.12 -5.78
C ILE A 3 -6.25 -5.29 -4.94
N GLN A 4 -5.37 -6.12 -5.51
CA GLN A 4 -4.77 -7.18 -4.72
C GLN A 4 -3.83 -6.57 -3.69
N ARG A 5 -3.95 -7.00 -2.43
CA ARG A 5 -3.01 -6.63 -1.36
C ARG A 5 -1.57 -6.99 -1.74
N HIS A 6 -1.40 -8.06 -2.52
CA HIS A 6 -0.11 -8.46 -3.04
C HIS A 6 0.52 -7.42 -3.96
N THR A 7 -0.25 -6.75 -4.82
CA THR A 7 0.24 -5.68 -5.71
C THR A 7 0.81 -4.51 -4.92
N LEU A 8 0.20 -4.14 -3.79
CA LEU A 8 0.76 -3.15 -2.88
C LEU A 8 2.12 -3.65 -2.36
N ILE A 9 2.15 -4.86 -1.80
CA ILE A 9 3.38 -5.46 -1.25
C ILE A 9 4.51 -5.54 -2.29
N GLU A 10 4.22 -5.88 -3.55
CA GLU A 10 5.22 -5.91 -4.61
C GLU A 10 5.74 -4.51 -4.93
N THR A 11 4.83 -3.54 -5.12
CA THR A 11 5.19 -2.15 -5.44
C THR A 11 6.08 -1.53 -4.36
N PHE A 12 5.79 -1.79 -3.08
CA PHE A 12 6.66 -1.35 -1.98
C PHE A 12 7.90 -2.24 -1.85
N GLY A 13 7.75 -3.55 -2.05
CA GLY A 13 8.79 -4.57 -1.89
C GLY A 13 9.99 -4.35 -2.80
N ASP A 14 9.78 -3.89 -4.02
CA ASP A 14 10.84 -3.52 -4.96
C ASP A 14 11.74 -2.39 -4.43
N SER A 15 11.19 -1.57 -3.53
CA SER A 15 11.85 -0.35 -3.05
C SER A 15 12.44 -0.48 -1.65
N ILE A 16 11.83 -1.27 -0.75
CA ILE A 16 12.26 -1.40 0.65
C ILE A 16 12.53 -2.84 1.10
N GLY A 17 12.39 -3.80 0.19
CA GLY A 17 12.46 -5.23 0.47
C GLY A 17 11.11 -5.82 0.86
N ARG A 18 10.80 -6.99 0.28
CA ARG A 18 9.51 -7.68 0.43
C ARG A 18 9.08 -7.90 1.88
N GLN A 19 10.00 -8.36 2.73
CA GLN A 19 9.70 -8.64 4.14
C GLN A 19 9.30 -7.39 4.92
N LYS A 20 9.95 -6.24 4.63
CA LYS A 20 9.61 -4.95 5.22
C LYS A 20 8.31 -4.40 4.68
N ALA A 21 8.08 -4.55 3.37
CA ALA A 21 6.83 -4.15 2.72
C ALA A 21 5.63 -4.94 3.26
N GLU A 22 5.74 -6.25 3.46
CA GLU A 22 4.68 -7.08 4.05
C GLU A 22 4.29 -6.57 5.44
N ARG A 23 5.29 -6.28 6.29
CA ARG A 23 5.06 -5.75 7.63
C ARG A 23 4.42 -4.37 7.60
N MET A 24 4.96 -3.45 6.80
CA MET A 24 4.43 -2.08 6.71
C MET A 24 3.00 -2.05 6.14
N VAL A 25 2.71 -2.87 5.13
CA VAL A 25 1.34 -2.97 4.56
C VAL A 25 0.38 -3.59 5.57
N ALA A 26 0.82 -4.57 6.37
CA ALA A 26 0.02 -5.12 7.46
C ALA A 26 -0.28 -4.06 8.54
N ASP A 27 0.75 -3.36 9.03
CA ASP A 27 0.60 -2.32 10.04
C ASP A 27 -0.27 -1.17 9.54
N ALA A 28 -0.13 -0.78 8.27
CA ALA A 28 -0.96 0.25 7.65
C ALA A 28 -2.40 -0.19 7.45
N ALA A 29 -2.66 -1.45 7.07
CA ALA A 29 -4.01 -1.99 6.97
C ALA A 29 -4.71 -2.05 8.33
N GLU A 30 -4.00 -2.50 9.37
CA GLU A 30 -4.52 -2.49 10.74
C GLU A 30 -4.86 -1.07 11.20
N ARG A 31 -3.97 -0.09 10.97
CA ARG A 31 -4.21 1.32 11.33
C ARG A 31 -5.34 1.95 10.53
N ALA A 32 -5.54 1.55 9.28
CA ALA A 32 -6.64 2.00 8.44
C ALA A 32 -7.98 1.32 8.80
N GLY A 33 -8.00 0.38 9.76
CA GLY A 33 -9.19 -0.41 10.10
C GLY A 33 -9.61 -1.35 8.98
N VAL A 34 -8.71 -1.65 8.05
CA VAL A 34 -8.96 -2.48 6.88
C VAL A 34 -8.76 -3.95 7.27
N PRO A 35 -9.79 -4.80 7.12
CA PRO A 35 -9.69 -6.21 7.49
C PRO A 35 -8.67 -6.95 6.62
N ASP A 36 -8.01 -7.94 7.22
CA ASP A 36 -7.02 -8.75 6.51
C ASP A 36 -7.69 -9.62 5.44
N ARG A 37 -7.77 -9.09 4.22
CA ARG A 37 -8.30 -9.75 3.03
C ARG A 37 -7.28 -9.68 1.90
N ARG A 38 -7.37 -10.66 0.99
CA ARG A 38 -6.52 -10.72 -0.21
C ARG A 38 -6.76 -9.57 -1.18
N THR A 39 -8.00 -9.10 -1.26
CA THR A 39 -8.43 -8.01 -2.14
C THR A 39 -8.92 -6.85 -1.30
N LEU A 40 -8.53 -5.65 -1.71
CA LEU A 40 -8.92 -4.38 -1.13
C LEU A 40 -9.79 -3.64 -2.14
N SER A 41 -10.84 -2.99 -1.69
CA SER A 41 -11.53 -1.97 -2.48
C SER A 41 -10.58 -0.80 -2.75
N ARG A 42 -10.95 0.02 -3.73
CA ARG A 42 -10.20 1.25 -4.05
C ARG A 42 -10.01 2.16 -2.82
N GLU A 43 -11.05 2.32 -2.01
CA GLU A 43 -11.03 3.16 -0.82
C GLU A 43 -10.13 2.57 0.27
N GLU A 44 -10.22 1.26 0.51
CA GLU A 44 -9.35 0.55 1.45
C GLU A 44 -7.88 0.64 1.03
N ALA A 45 -7.57 0.46 -0.26
CA ALA A 45 -6.20 0.57 -0.77
C ALA A 45 -5.64 2.00 -0.65
N MET A 46 -6.49 3.02 -0.85
CA MET A 46 -6.11 4.41 -0.60
C MET A 46 -5.81 4.65 0.89
N ALA A 47 -6.67 4.19 1.79
CA ALA A 47 -6.46 4.34 3.23
C ALA A 47 -5.15 3.67 3.69
N VAL A 48 -4.86 2.47 3.18
CA VAL A 48 -3.57 1.78 3.44
C VAL A 48 -2.39 2.61 2.93
N ALA A 49 -2.47 3.15 1.70
CA ALA A 49 -1.41 3.97 1.15
C ALA A 49 -1.22 5.31 1.89
N ASP A 50 -2.30 5.89 2.43
CA ASP A 50 -2.25 7.06 3.30
C ASP A 50 -1.52 6.74 4.61
N CYS A 51 -1.91 5.67 5.30
CA CYS A 51 -1.21 5.21 6.49
C CYS A 51 0.27 4.91 6.21
N LEU A 52 0.61 4.26 5.09
CA LEU A 52 1.99 3.99 4.70
C LEU A 52 2.82 5.26 4.51
N ALA A 53 2.22 6.34 4.00
CA ALA A 53 2.90 7.61 3.81
C ALA A 53 3.18 8.35 5.13
N GLU A 54 2.36 8.08 6.15
CA GLU A 54 2.44 8.69 7.49
C GLU A 54 3.25 7.87 8.49
N LEU A 55 3.59 6.61 8.18
CA LEU A 55 4.46 5.81 9.03
C LEU A 55 5.85 6.46 9.09
N ASP A 56 6.30 6.83 10.28
CA ASP A 56 7.60 7.47 10.50
C ASP A 56 8.78 6.54 10.10
N GLU A 57 8.56 5.22 10.15
CA GLU A 57 9.48 4.19 9.64
C GLU A 57 9.51 4.06 8.11
N ALA A 58 8.55 4.67 7.42
CA ALA A 58 8.52 4.79 5.97
C ALA A 58 9.57 5.83 5.56
N GLY A 59 10.82 5.37 5.42
CA GLY A 59 11.88 6.17 4.83
C GLY A 59 11.43 6.80 3.49
N THR A 60 12.13 7.84 3.03
CA THR A 60 11.74 8.65 1.85
C THR A 60 11.27 7.81 0.64
N VAL A 61 11.92 6.67 0.40
CA VAL A 61 11.59 5.72 -0.66
C VAL A 61 10.18 5.11 -0.52
N ALA A 62 9.78 4.71 0.69
CA ALA A 62 8.44 4.19 0.95
C ALA A 62 7.36 5.25 0.76
N ARG A 63 7.63 6.51 1.17
CA ARG A 63 6.69 7.63 0.96
C ARG A 63 6.49 7.97 -0.52
N VAL A 64 7.56 7.96 -1.31
CA VAL A 64 7.47 8.12 -2.77
C VAL A 64 6.66 6.98 -3.38
N SER A 65 6.94 5.74 -2.97
CA SER A 65 6.19 4.56 -3.43
C SER A 65 4.70 4.65 -3.10
N ALA A 66 4.35 5.11 -1.90
CA ALA A 66 2.95 5.31 -1.51
C ALA A 66 2.25 6.37 -2.36
N SER A 67 2.95 7.46 -2.69
CA SER A 67 2.42 8.51 -3.57
C SER A 67 2.21 8.00 -5.01
N THR A 68 3.13 7.18 -5.51
CA THR A 68 3.00 6.50 -6.81
C THR A 68 1.80 5.55 -6.82
N VAL A 69 1.65 4.73 -5.79
CA VAL A 69 0.51 3.81 -5.63
C VAL A 69 -0.80 4.59 -5.60
N LYS A 70 -0.91 5.65 -4.79
CA LYS A 70 -2.11 6.52 -4.77
C LYS A 70 -2.43 7.04 -6.17
N THR A 71 -1.42 7.53 -6.89
CA THR A 71 -1.58 8.03 -8.26
C THR A 71 -2.09 6.93 -9.22
N GLN A 72 -1.55 5.72 -9.14
CA GLN A 72 -2.00 4.57 -9.94
C GLN A 72 -3.43 4.14 -9.61
N ILE A 73 -3.81 4.18 -8.32
CA ILE A 73 -5.19 3.92 -7.86
C ILE A 73 -6.15 5.00 -8.38
N THR A 74 -5.74 6.27 -8.31
CA THR A 74 -6.54 7.40 -8.79
C THR A 74 -6.76 7.32 -10.29
N THR A 75 -5.71 6.99 -11.05
CA THR A 75 -5.72 6.91 -12.51
C THR A 75 -6.30 5.59 -13.05
N GLY A 76 -6.58 4.60 -12.19
CA GLY A 76 -7.11 3.30 -12.60
C GLY A 76 -6.08 2.41 -13.29
N ASN A 77 -4.79 2.66 -13.05
CA ASN A 77 -3.67 2.00 -13.74
C ASN A 77 -3.01 0.88 -12.90
N ILE A 78 -3.62 0.49 -11.77
CA ILE A 78 -3.22 -0.72 -11.05
C ILE A 78 -3.71 -1.93 -11.84
N GLN A 79 -2.77 -2.74 -12.34
CA GLN A 79 -3.08 -4.04 -12.91
C GLN A 79 -3.57 -4.96 -11.78
N THR A 80 -4.81 -5.42 -11.92
CA THR A 80 -5.50 -6.37 -11.03
C THR A 80 -5.04 -7.79 -11.25
#